data_AF-A0A5P9HHS0-F1
#
_entry.id   AF-A0A5P9HHS0-F1
#
_cell.length_a   1.000
_cell.length_b   1.000
_cell.length_c   1.000
_cell.angle_alpha   90.00
_cell.angle_beta   90.00
_cell.angle_gamma   90.00
#
_symmetry.space_group_name_H-M   'P 1'
#
loop_
_entity.id
_entity.type
_entity.pdbx_description
1 polymer ?
#
loop_
_entity_poly.entity_id
_entity_poly.type
_entity_poly.pdbx_seq_one_letter_code
_entity_poly.pdbx_strand_id
1 'polypeptide(L)' 'MLKVQILEEEINQLKTHLALLEKRLKEIQQNCDHHFKGHQYYERCIKCNKVNVLYY' A
#
# COMPACT_ATOMS: atom_id res chain seq x y z
N MET A 1 11.39 28.83 -15.67
CA MET A 1 11.88 27.86 -14.65
C MET A 1 10.84 27.48 -13.59
N LEU A 2 9.73 28.23 -13.40
CA LEU A 2 8.69 27.94 -12.39
C LEU A 2 7.92 26.61 -12.56
N LYS A 3 7.77 26.11 -13.79
CA LYS A 3 6.95 24.90 -14.05
C LYS A 3 7.56 23.63 -13.44
N VAL A 4 8.89 23.52 -13.38
CA VAL A 4 9.56 22.35 -12.80
C VAL A 4 9.36 22.31 -11.29
N GLN A 5 9.57 23.45 -10.62
CA GLN A 5 9.41 23.55 -9.17
C GLN A 5 7.98 23.26 -8.71
N ILE A 6 6.97 23.73 -9.46
CA ILE A 6 5.55 23.42 -9.17
C ILE A 6 5.29 21.91 -9.29
N LEU A 7 5.79 21.27 -10.35
CA LEU A 7 5.63 19.82 -10.53
C LEU A 7 6.37 19.03 -9.43
N GLU A 8 7.56 19.48 -9.02
CA GLU A 8 8.31 18.85 -7.92
C GLU A 8 7.57 18.97 -6.58
N GLU A 9 6.95 20.12 -6.31
CA GLU A 9 6.14 20.32 -5.11
C GLU A 9 4.88 19.45 -5.13
N GLU A 10 4.19 19.37 -6.26
CA GLU A 10 3.03 18.50 -6.44
C GLU A 10 3.41 17.02 -6.24
N ILE A 11 4.55 16.58 -6.80
CA ILE A 11 5.09 15.24 -6.57
C ILE A 11 5.34 14.99 -5.08
N ASN A 12 5.91 15.95 -4.35
CA ASN A 12 6.19 15.80 -2.93
C ASN A 12 4.91 15.74 -2.08
N GLN A 13 3.90 16.53 -2.42
CA GLN A 13 2.59 16.47 -1.78
C GLN A 13 1.90 15.12 -2.03
N LEU A 14 1.91 14.64 -3.28
CA LEU A 14 1.34 13.34 -3.64
C LEU A 14 2.07 12.19 -2.94
N LYS A 15 3.41 12.23 -2.83
CA LYS A 15 4.18 11.25 -2.07
C LYS A 15 3.83 11.25 -0.58
N THR A 16 3.65 12.43 0.01
CA THR A 16 3.25 12.56 1.41
C THR A 16 1.86 11.98 1.64
N HIS A 17 0.93 12.28 0.74
CA HIS A 17 -0.42 11.72 0.78
C HIS A 17 -0.41 10.19 0.59
N LEU A 18 0.38 9.70 -0.35
CA LEU A 18 0.57 8.27 -0.59
C LEU A 18 1.08 7.57 0.68
N ALA A 19 2.11 8.10 1.33
CA ALA A 19 2.65 7.54 2.58
C ALA A 19 1.60 7.48 3.70
N LEU A 20 0.73 8.50 3.81
CA LEU A 20 -0.37 8.51 4.77
C LEU A 20 -1.42 7.44 4.45
N LEU A 21 -1.77 7.26 3.18
CA LEU A 21 -2.69 6.21 2.74
C LEU A 21 -2.10 4.82 2.99
N GLU A 22 -0.83 4.61 2.68
CA GLU A 22 -0.11 3.36 2.95
C GLU A 22 -0.06 3.04 4.45
N LYS A 23 0.15 4.04 5.30
CA LYS A 23 0.09 3.87 6.76
C LYS A 23 -1.30 3.40 7.20
N ARG A 24 -2.37 4.06 6.73
CA ARG A 24 -3.75 3.65 7.05
C ARG A 24 -4.05 2.25 6.54
N LEU A 25 -3.60 1.92 5.33
CA LEU A 25 -3.76 0.57 4.78
C LEU A 25 -3.05 -0.47 5.66
N LYS A 26 -1.82 -0.18 6.13
CA LYS A 26 -1.09 -1.05 7.06
C LYS A 26 -1.83 -1.22 8.38
N GLU A 27 -2.41 -0.16 8.95
CA GLU A 27 -3.20 -0.23 10.18
C GLU A 27 -4.45 -1.12 9.99
N ILE A 28 -5.16 -0.98 8.88
CA ILE A 28 -6.29 -1.84 8.52
C ILE A 28 -5.84 -3.28 8.39
N GLN A 29 -4.73 -3.53 7.68
CA GLN A 29 -4.18 -4.86 7.51
C GLN A 29 -3.73 -5.46 8.85
N GLN A 30 -3.08 -4.72 9.74
CA GLN A 30 -2.68 -5.21 11.06
C GLN A 30 -3.86 -5.62 11.93
N ASN A 31 -4.96 -4.86 11.88
CA ASN A 31 -6.17 -5.14 12.65
C ASN A 31 -7.13 -6.10 11.93
N CYS A 32 -6.78 -6.57 10.74
CA CYS A 32 -7.61 -7.50 9.98
C CYS A 32 -7.51 -8.90 10.58
N ASP A 33 -8.65 -9.52 10.85
CA ASP A 33 -8.75 -10.96 10.99
C ASP A 33 -8.57 -11.58 9.59
N HIS A 34 -7.32 -11.93 9.27
CA HIS A 34 -6.95 -12.28 7.91
C HIS A 34 -7.52 -13.64 7.51
N HIS A 35 -8.43 -13.62 6.53
CA HIS A 35 -8.79 -14.81 5.80
C HIS A 35 -8.08 -14.78 4.45
N PHE A 36 -6.98 -15.52 4.35
CA PHE A 36 -6.20 -15.61 3.12
C PHE A 36 -6.80 -16.61 2.14
N LYS A 37 -6.78 -16.24 0.87
CA LYS A 37 -7.15 -17.08 -0.26
C LYS A 37 -6.11 -16.89 -1.35
N GLY A 38 -5.51 -17.98 -1.80
CA GLY A 38 -4.58 -17.96 -2.92
C GLY A 38 -3.95 -19.31 -3.18
N HIS A 39 -2.98 -19.30 -4.08
CA HIS A 39 -2.39 -20.49 -4.67
C HIS A 39 -0.96 -20.68 -4.17
N GLN A 40 -0.31 -21.74 -4.65
CA GLN A 40 1.03 -22.23 -4.31
C GLN A 40 2.17 -21.19 -4.17
N TYR A 41 2.04 -19.97 -4.72
CA TYR A 41 3.09 -18.94 -4.70
C TYR A 41 2.75 -17.69 -3.88
N TYR A 42 1.46 -17.38 -3.73
CA TYR A 42 1.01 -16.24 -2.96
C TYR A 42 -0.42 -16.43 -2.48
N GLU A 43 -0.70 -15.88 -1.32
CA GLU A 43 -2.04 -15.80 -0.77
C GLU A 43 -2.42 -14.35 -0.53
N ARG A 44 -3.69 -14.02 -0.80
CA ARG A 44 -4.22 -12.67 -0.60
C ARG A 44 -5.36 -12.72 0.40
N CYS A 45 -5.37 -11.82 1.37
CA CYS A 45 -6.52 -11.68 2.25
C CYS A 45 -7.73 -11.17 1.47
N ILE A 46 -8.83 -11.91 1.52
CA ILE A 46 -10.07 -11.53 0.82
C ILE A 46 -10.72 -10.27 1.39
N LYS A 47 -10.36 -9.88 2.62
CA LYS A 47 -10.92 -8.72 3.32
C LYS A 47 -10.09 -7.45 3.10
N CYS A 48 -8.77 -7.52 3.32
CA CYS A 48 -7.88 -6.35 3.32
C CYS A 48 -6.84 -6.33 2.18
N ASN A 49 -6.93 -7.29 1.26
CA ASN A 49 -6.01 -7.44 0.12
C ASN A 49 -4.52 -7.57 0.48
N LYS A 50 -4.18 -7.82 1.75
CA LYS A 50 -2.80 -8.12 2.15
C LYS A 50 -2.32 -9.35 1.40
N VAL A 51 -1.17 -9.25 0.73
CA VAL A 51 -0.54 -10.37 0.02
C VAL A 51 0.60 -10.91 0.87
N ASN A 52 0.59 -12.21 1.14
CA ASN A 52 1.76 -12.92 1.62
C ASN A 52 2.37 -13.68 0.45
N VAL A 53 3.68 -13.51 0.24
CA VAL A 53 4.46 -14.33 -0.70
C VAL A 53 4.98 -15.52 0.09
N LEU A 54 4.77 -16.73 -0.44
CA LEU A 54 5.06 -17.98 0.28
C LEU A 54 6.44 -18.57 -0.03
N TYR A 55 7.27 -17.88 -0.83
CA TYR A 55 8.63 -18.30 -1.19
C TYR A 55 9.69 -17.32 -0.65
N TYR A 56 10.73 -17.89 -0.04
CA TYR A 56 11.99 -17.22 0.36
C TYR A 56 13.12 -17.64 -0.57
#